data_AF-A0A1G0F226-F1
#
_entry.id   AF-A0A1G0F226-F1
#
_cell.length_a   1.000
_cell.length_b   1.000
_cell.length_c   1.000
_cell.angle_alpha   90.00
_cell.angle_beta   90.00
_cell.angle_gamma   90.00
#
_symmetry.space_group_name_H-M   'P 1'
#
loop_
_entity.id
_entity.type
_entity.pdbx_description
1 polymer ?
#
loop_
_entity_poly.entity_id
_entity_poly.type
_entity_poly.pdbx_seq_one_letter_code
_entity_poly.pdbx_strand_id
1 'polypeptide(L)'
;MRRKNEKRNSEHETVSSGTHQPDLFDGVGGRQATPPSLSGGGGYQNICTVLNFEPEAAKKKRDPRLEEFRQMGLQNVWLEVSEEIGVDAMLKMWRILDRDQSSIGDDGRLLVPIRSYSTFLRYQRNRYIESLNSMGLKPREIQEKLNAQLCERISLRHISRLVHQE
;
A
#
# COMPACT_ATOMS: atom_id res chain seq x y z
N MET A 1 -5.29 -17.97 62.97
CA MET A 1 -4.26 -17.50 63.94
C MET A 1 -2.87 -17.53 63.29
N ARG A 2 -1.82 -17.06 63.97
CA ARG A 2 -0.38 -17.10 63.53
C ARG A 2 0.09 -18.57 63.32
N ARG A 3 1.20 -18.92 62.64
CA ARG A 3 2.56 -18.32 62.44
C ARG A 3 3.05 -18.63 60.99
N LYS A 4 4.01 -17.96 60.31
CA LYS A 4 5.40 -17.53 60.62
C LYS A 4 6.39 -18.69 60.85
N ASN A 5 7.61 -18.76 60.28
CA ASN A 5 8.40 -17.89 59.36
C ASN A 5 8.65 -18.64 58.01
N GLU A 6 9.74 -18.61 57.19
CA GLU A 6 11.08 -17.95 57.19
C GLU A 6 11.69 -17.70 55.77
N LYS A 7 12.98 -18.01 55.52
CA LYS A 7 13.77 -17.69 54.29
C LYS A 7 14.89 -18.71 54.02
N ARG A 8 15.42 -18.76 52.78
CA ARG A 8 16.86 -18.83 52.45
C ARG A 8 17.14 -18.45 50.98
N ASN A 9 18.21 -17.67 50.74
CA ASN A 9 18.80 -17.39 49.43
C ASN A 9 20.06 -18.26 49.24
N SER A 10 20.52 -18.42 48.00
CA SER A 10 21.95 -18.51 47.66
C SER A 10 22.16 -18.13 46.19
N GLU A 11 22.83 -17.01 45.94
CA GLU A 11 23.43 -16.69 44.63
C GLU A 11 24.72 -17.49 44.43
N HIS A 12 25.22 -17.54 43.19
CA HIS A 12 26.58 -18.03 42.93
C HIS A 12 27.22 -17.26 41.77
N GLU A 13 27.97 -16.21 42.12
CA GLU A 13 29.07 -15.73 41.29
C GLU A 13 30.29 -16.66 41.47
N THR A 14 31.20 -16.65 40.50
CA THR A 14 32.61 -17.04 40.70
C THR A 14 33.49 -16.05 39.93
N VAL A 15 34.59 -15.62 40.57
CA VAL A 15 35.38 -14.46 40.14
C VAL A 15 36.75 -14.87 39.60
N SER A 16 37.13 -14.20 38.51
CA SER A 16 38.47 -13.90 37.96
C SER A 16 39.73 -14.55 38.57
N SER A 17 40.57 -15.06 37.69
CA SER A 17 42.05 -15.10 37.79
C SER A 17 42.62 -15.25 36.36
N GLY A 18 43.80 -14.75 35.99
CA GLY A 18 44.72 -13.90 36.74
C GLY A 18 46.09 -13.79 36.06
N THR A 19 46.27 -12.83 35.16
CA THR A 19 47.56 -12.24 34.67
C THR A 19 48.66 -13.18 34.15
N HIS A 20 49.00 -13.08 32.85
CA HIS A 20 50.34 -12.65 32.37
C HIS A 20 50.46 -12.66 30.82
N GLN A 21 51.25 -11.72 30.30
CA GLN A 21 51.75 -11.60 28.92
C GLN A 21 53.30 -11.62 28.97
N PRO A 22 54.02 -11.66 27.82
CA PRO A 22 53.69 -12.18 26.49
C PRO A 22 54.75 -13.21 26.00
N ASP A 23 54.65 -13.71 24.76
CA ASP A 23 55.85 -13.82 23.91
C ASP A 23 55.53 -13.86 22.39
N LEU A 24 56.54 -13.64 21.55
CA LEU A 24 56.42 -13.43 20.11
C LEU A 24 56.43 -14.73 19.30
N PHE A 25 55.45 -14.90 18.42
CA PHE A 25 55.64 -15.62 17.15
C PHE A 25 54.92 -14.91 16.00
N ASP A 26 55.69 -14.40 15.04
CA ASP A 26 55.19 -13.83 13.80
C ASP A 26 54.81 -14.96 12.82
N GLY A 27 53.65 -14.86 12.17
CA GLY A 27 52.96 -16.01 11.57
C GLY A 27 52.07 -15.61 10.40
N VAL A 28 52.62 -15.64 9.18
CA VAL A 28 51.98 -15.15 7.96
C VAL A 28 50.77 -15.99 7.48
N GLY A 29 49.77 -15.31 6.91
CA GLY A 29 49.01 -15.86 5.78
C GLY A 29 47.59 -16.42 6.04
N GLY A 30 46.98 -16.18 7.20
CA GLY A 30 45.61 -16.61 7.50
C GLY A 30 44.53 -15.94 6.63
N ARG A 31 44.22 -16.49 5.45
CA ARG A 31 43.12 -16.01 4.58
C ARG A 31 41.76 -16.28 5.22
N GLN A 32 41.13 -15.25 5.80
CA GLN A 32 39.71 -15.31 6.17
C GLN A 32 38.86 -15.43 4.90
N ALA A 33 38.13 -16.53 4.76
CA ALA A 33 37.14 -16.71 3.71
C ALA A 33 35.83 -16.02 4.12
N THR A 34 35.73 -14.72 3.86
CA THR A 34 34.45 -13.98 3.97
C THR A 34 33.42 -14.64 3.05
N PRO A 35 32.19 -14.95 3.51
CA PRO A 35 31.19 -15.62 2.69
C PRO A 35 30.83 -14.80 1.45
N PRO A 36 30.35 -15.45 0.36
CA PRO A 36 29.91 -14.75 -0.84
C PRO A 36 28.79 -13.77 -0.50
N SER A 37 28.76 -12.65 -1.23
CA SER A 37 27.69 -11.67 -1.12
C SER A 37 26.34 -12.33 -1.39
N LEU A 38 25.33 -11.94 -0.59
CA LEU A 38 23.96 -12.41 -0.77
C LEU A 38 23.49 -12.05 -2.19
N SER A 39 23.08 -13.05 -2.96
CA SER A 39 22.48 -12.84 -4.28
C SER A 39 21.23 -11.96 -4.14
N GLY A 40 21.32 -10.71 -4.61
CA GLY A 40 20.21 -9.75 -4.67
C GLY A 40 19.16 -10.14 -5.71
N GLY A 41 18.52 -11.29 -5.53
CA GLY A 41 17.47 -11.80 -6.40
C GLY A 41 16.13 -11.15 -6.11
N GLY A 42 15.35 -10.90 -7.17
CA GLY A 42 13.96 -10.46 -7.05
C GLY A 42 13.79 -8.93 -6.98
N GLY A 43 14.06 -8.25 -8.08
CA GLY A 43 13.51 -6.91 -8.32
C GLY A 43 11.99 -6.99 -8.49
N TYR A 44 11.24 -7.02 -7.38
CA TYR A 44 9.79 -7.05 -7.39
C TYR A 44 9.20 -5.73 -7.88
N GLN A 45 8.82 -5.66 -9.17
CA GLN A 45 7.63 -4.94 -9.66
C GLN A 45 7.41 -5.19 -11.16
N ASN A 46 6.78 -6.33 -11.48
CA ASN A 46 6.04 -6.45 -12.73
C ASN A 46 4.75 -5.63 -12.56
N ILE A 47 4.67 -4.46 -13.20
CA ILE A 47 3.52 -3.54 -13.08
C ILE A 47 2.36 -4.06 -13.95
N CYS A 48 1.74 -5.17 -13.52
CA CYS A 48 0.56 -5.74 -14.16
C CYS A 48 -0.70 -4.97 -13.74
N THR A 49 -0.91 -3.79 -14.33
CA THR A 49 -2.16 -3.03 -14.12
C THR A 49 -2.50 -2.21 -15.36
N VAL A 50 -3.53 -2.64 -16.11
CA VAL A 50 -4.07 -1.95 -17.31
C VAL A 50 -4.68 -0.58 -16.98
N LEU A 51 -4.80 -0.25 -15.69
CA LEU A 51 -5.35 1.01 -15.16
C LEU A 51 -4.28 2.03 -14.73
N ASN A 52 -2.98 1.71 -14.85
CA ASN A 52 -1.90 2.61 -14.47
C ASN A 52 -1.59 3.59 -15.62
N PHE A 53 -2.30 4.72 -15.63
CA PHE A 53 -2.01 5.85 -16.51
C PHE A 53 -0.94 6.75 -15.87
N GLU A 54 0.32 6.31 -15.83
CA GLU A 54 1.43 7.22 -15.52
C GLU A 54 1.83 8.00 -16.79
N PRO A 55 1.64 9.33 -16.83
CA PRO A 55 2.18 10.13 -17.93
C PRO A 55 3.70 10.30 -17.74
N GLU A 56 4.46 9.85 -18.74
CA GLU A 56 5.91 10.12 -18.91
C GLU A 56 6.28 11.54 -18.44
N ALA A 57 7.31 11.64 -17.60
CA ALA A 57 7.53 12.76 -16.67
C ALA A 57 8.12 14.02 -17.33
N ALA A 58 7.48 14.50 -18.40
CA ALA A 58 7.58 15.89 -18.84
C ALA A 58 7.21 16.80 -17.66
N LYS A 59 8.17 17.62 -17.20
CA LYS A 59 8.00 18.51 -16.05
C LYS A 59 6.97 19.60 -16.35
N LYS A 60 5.68 19.27 -16.20
CA LYS A 60 4.54 20.20 -16.25
C LYS A 60 4.89 21.40 -15.35
N LYS A 61 4.89 22.61 -15.92
CA LYS A 61 4.97 23.82 -15.09
C LYS A 61 3.69 23.86 -14.24
N ARG A 62 3.84 23.80 -12.92
CA ARG A 62 2.74 23.83 -11.96
C ARG A 62 1.84 25.03 -12.23
N ASP A 63 0.53 24.79 -12.35
CA ASP A 63 -0.44 25.84 -12.67
C ASP A 63 -0.46 26.88 -11.52
N PRO A 64 -0.21 28.18 -11.79
CA PRO A 64 -0.19 29.19 -10.74
C PRO A 64 -1.52 29.30 -9.99
N ARG A 65 -2.64 28.91 -10.59
CA ARG A 65 -3.96 28.94 -9.94
C ARG A 65 -4.10 27.93 -8.78
N LEU A 66 -3.20 26.93 -8.70
CA LEU A 66 -3.11 26.05 -7.52
C LEU A 66 -2.68 26.82 -6.26
N GLU A 67 -1.97 27.93 -6.41
CA GLU A 67 -1.61 28.82 -5.30
C GLU A 67 -2.84 29.61 -4.80
N GLU A 68 -3.72 30.04 -5.70
CA GLU A 68 -5.00 30.68 -5.32
C GLU A 68 -5.86 29.71 -4.48
N PHE A 69 -5.94 28.44 -4.88
CA PHE A 69 -6.64 27.40 -4.12
C PHE A 69 -6.03 27.20 -2.73
N ARG A 70 -4.68 27.19 -2.63
CA ARG A 70 -3.98 27.09 -1.35
C ARG A 70 -4.24 28.30 -0.44
N GLN A 71 -4.29 29.51 -1.01
CA GLN A 71 -4.58 30.74 -0.28
C GLN A 71 -6.04 30.85 0.17
N MET A 72 -6.98 30.26 -0.56
CA MET A 72 -8.37 30.07 -0.13
C MET A 72 -8.55 28.99 0.96
N GLY A 73 -7.47 28.34 1.41
CA GLY A 73 -7.52 27.31 2.46
C GLY A 73 -8.05 25.96 2.00
N LEU A 74 -8.02 25.67 0.69
CA LEU A 74 -8.44 24.38 0.16
C LEU A 74 -7.49 23.25 0.62
N GLN A 75 -8.05 22.12 1.03
CA GLN A 75 -7.28 20.99 1.59
C GLN A 75 -6.31 20.37 0.57
N ASN A 76 -5.13 19.93 1.03
CA ASN A 76 -4.07 19.37 0.18
C ASN A 76 -4.54 18.30 -0.82
N VAL A 77 -5.44 17.39 -0.40
CA VAL A 77 -6.00 16.33 -1.27
C VAL A 77 -6.69 16.91 -2.51
N TRP A 78 -7.37 18.06 -2.39
CA TRP A 78 -7.97 18.75 -3.54
C TRP A 78 -6.94 19.50 -4.39
N LEU A 79 -5.81 19.94 -3.81
CA LEU A 79 -4.69 20.49 -4.58
C LEU A 79 -4.01 19.38 -5.40
N GLU A 80 -3.79 18.20 -4.80
CA GLU A 80 -3.27 17.00 -5.47
C GLU A 80 -4.18 16.57 -6.62
N VAL A 81 -5.49 16.47 -6.39
CA VAL A 81 -6.50 16.21 -7.44
C VAL A 81 -6.42 17.27 -8.55
N SER A 82 -6.33 18.56 -8.19
CA SER A 82 -6.26 19.67 -9.15
C SER A 82 -4.98 19.70 -9.98
N GLU A 83 -3.87 19.20 -9.43
CA GLU A 83 -2.57 19.09 -10.11
C GLU A 83 -2.56 17.92 -11.11
N GLU A 84 -3.31 16.84 -10.81
CA GLU A 84 -3.49 15.70 -11.71
C GLU A 84 -4.50 16.00 -12.84
N ILE A 85 -5.74 16.39 -12.50
CA ILE A 85 -6.82 16.59 -13.49
C ILE A 85 -6.82 17.97 -14.16
N GLY A 86 -6.04 18.91 -13.63
CA GLY A 86 -6.01 20.32 -14.04
C GLY A 86 -7.10 21.18 -13.38
N VAL A 87 -6.74 22.43 -13.08
CA VAL A 87 -7.59 23.40 -12.37
C VAL A 87 -8.95 23.60 -13.04
N ASP A 88 -9.01 23.65 -14.38
CA ASP A 88 -10.27 23.84 -15.12
C ASP A 88 -11.22 22.64 -15.04
N ALA A 89 -10.71 21.43 -14.77
CA ALA A 89 -11.53 20.25 -14.52
C ALA A 89 -11.99 20.21 -13.05
N MET A 90 -11.12 20.58 -12.10
CA MET A 90 -11.52 20.77 -10.69
C MET A 90 -12.65 21.81 -10.57
N LEU A 91 -12.53 22.98 -11.19
CA LEU A 91 -13.56 24.02 -11.15
C LEU A 91 -14.90 23.55 -11.74
N LYS A 92 -14.87 22.74 -12.80
CA LYS A 92 -16.08 22.13 -13.38
C LYS A 92 -16.71 21.11 -12.42
N MET A 93 -15.90 20.24 -11.82
CA MET A 93 -16.37 19.23 -10.86
C MET A 93 -16.95 19.90 -9.60
N TRP A 94 -16.24 20.84 -9.00
CA TRP A 94 -16.69 21.59 -7.82
C TRP A 94 -18.01 22.32 -8.13
N ARG A 95 -18.11 23.03 -9.25
CA ARG A 95 -19.36 23.70 -9.69
C ARG A 95 -20.51 22.74 -10.04
N ILE A 96 -20.28 21.44 -10.17
CA ILE A 96 -21.35 20.43 -10.29
C ILE A 96 -21.81 20.00 -8.90
N LEU A 97 -20.87 19.68 -8.00
CA LEU A 97 -21.14 19.25 -6.62
C LEU A 97 -21.82 20.36 -5.80
N ASP A 98 -21.35 21.60 -5.91
CA ASP A 98 -21.84 22.80 -5.19
C ASP A 98 -23.31 23.14 -5.49
N ARG A 99 -23.85 22.67 -6.62
CA ARG A 99 -25.28 22.84 -6.96
C ARG A 99 -26.19 21.91 -6.16
N ASP A 100 -25.67 20.77 -5.71
CA ASP A 100 -26.43 19.83 -4.90
C ASP A 100 -26.45 20.30 -3.45
N GLN A 101 -27.53 20.97 -3.08
CA GLN A 101 -27.76 21.45 -1.72
C GLN A 101 -27.85 20.30 -0.70
N SER A 102 -28.08 19.04 -1.11
CA SER A 102 -28.01 17.88 -0.20
C SER A 102 -26.59 17.41 0.09
N SER A 103 -25.61 17.91 -0.69
CA SER A 103 -24.17 17.75 -0.46
C SER A 103 -23.56 18.92 0.34
N ILE A 104 -24.35 19.84 0.90
CA ILE A 104 -23.87 20.93 1.77
C ILE A 104 -24.21 20.61 3.23
N GLY A 105 -23.22 20.66 4.12
CA GLY A 105 -23.41 20.46 5.56
C GLY A 105 -23.85 21.73 6.29
N ASP A 106 -24.31 21.59 7.53
CA ASP A 106 -24.82 22.70 8.37
C ASP A 106 -23.78 23.81 8.64
N ASP A 107 -22.48 23.51 8.47
CA ASP A 107 -21.37 24.47 8.58
C ASP A 107 -21.01 25.16 7.25
N GLY A 108 -21.84 24.98 6.23
CA GLY A 108 -21.66 25.54 4.88
C GLY A 108 -20.61 24.82 4.02
N ARG A 109 -20.06 23.69 4.47
CA ARG A 109 -19.05 22.95 3.70
C ARG A 109 -19.65 21.95 2.74
N LEU A 110 -19.02 21.81 1.58
CA LEU A 110 -19.32 20.76 0.62
C LEU A 110 -18.87 19.39 1.17
N LEU A 111 -19.85 18.58 1.56
CA LEU A 111 -19.71 17.16 1.85
C LEU A 111 -19.71 16.41 0.52
N VAL A 112 -18.69 15.58 0.27
CA VAL A 112 -18.58 14.84 -1.00
C VAL A 112 -18.82 13.35 -0.74
N PRO A 113 -20.05 12.81 -0.94
CA PRO A 113 -20.45 11.46 -0.54
C PRO A 113 -19.95 10.34 -1.48
N ILE A 114 -18.70 10.46 -1.97
CA ILE A 114 -18.07 9.47 -2.85
C ILE A 114 -17.72 8.20 -2.05
N ARG A 115 -18.11 7.02 -2.58
CA ARG A 115 -17.73 5.72 -2.00
C ARG A 115 -16.23 5.48 -2.18
N SER A 116 -15.62 4.73 -1.27
CA SER A 116 -14.19 4.41 -1.32
C SER A 116 -13.75 3.87 -2.69
N TYR A 117 -12.54 4.21 -3.15
CA TYR A 117 -12.04 3.70 -4.43
C TYR A 117 -11.97 2.16 -4.47
N SER A 118 -11.72 1.51 -3.31
CA SER A 118 -11.83 0.05 -3.16
C SER A 118 -13.23 -0.52 -3.44
N THR A 119 -14.30 0.27 -3.26
CA THR A 119 -15.67 -0.10 -3.63
C THR A 119 -15.87 -0.05 -5.15
N PHE A 120 -15.29 0.95 -5.83
CA PHE A 120 -15.30 1.06 -7.28
C PHE A 120 -14.48 -0.06 -7.95
N LEU A 121 -13.27 -0.32 -7.47
CA LEU A 121 -12.43 -1.44 -7.96
C LEU A 121 -13.17 -2.78 -7.84
N ARG A 122 -13.78 -3.05 -6.68
CA ARG A 122 -14.61 -4.25 -6.47
C ARG A 122 -15.78 -4.34 -7.45
N TYR A 123 -16.44 -3.22 -7.77
CA TYR A 123 -17.52 -3.17 -8.76
C TYR A 123 -17.01 -3.46 -10.17
N GLN A 124 -15.93 -2.81 -10.63
CA GLN A 124 -15.34 -3.05 -11.94
C GLN A 124 -14.89 -4.51 -12.11
N ARG A 125 -14.25 -5.06 -11.08
CA ARG A 125 -13.78 -6.45 -11.06
C ARG A 125 -14.93 -7.46 -11.10
N ASN A 126 -16.04 -7.21 -10.41
CA ASN A 126 -17.22 -8.05 -10.50
C ASN A 126 -17.80 -8.00 -11.92
N ARG A 127 -17.96 -6.80 -12.50
CA ARG A 127 -18.36 -6.64 -13.91
C ARG A 127 -17.41 -7.31 -14.89
N TYR A 128 -16.12 -7.37 -14.58
CA TYR A 128 -15.17 -8.11 -15.40
C TYR A 128 -15.38 -9.63 -15.30
N ILE A 129 -15.63 -10.17 -14.10
CA ILE A 129 -16.04 -11.59 -13.91
C ILE A 129 -17.31 -11.91 -14.69
N GLU A 130 -18.34 -11.05 -14.59
CA GLU A 130 -19.60 -11.17 -15.34
C GLU A 130 -19.34 -11.19 -16.86
N SER A 131 -18.48 -10.30 -17.37
CA SER A 131 -18.12 -10.28 -18.80
C SER A 131 -17.29 -11.49 -19.26
N LEU A 132 -16.43 -12.05 -18.40
CA LEU A 132 -15.70 -13.28 -18.72
C LEU A 132 -16.64 -14.50 -18.72
N ASN A 133 -17.60 -14.52 -17.79
CA ASN A 133 -18.62 -15.57 -17.72
C ASN A 133 -19.57 -15.55 -18.93
N SER A 134 -20.00 -14.36 -19.39
CA SER A 134 -20.85 -14.25 -20.59
C SER A 134 -20.12 -14.60 -21.89
N MET A 135 -18.78 -14.51 -21.91
CA MET A 135 -17.94 -15.10 -22.95
C MET A 135 -17.71 -16.63 -22.79
N GLY A 136 -18.37 -17.28 -21.83
CA GLY A 136 -18.35 -18.73 -21.63
C GLY A 136 -17.14 -19.28 -20.87
N LEU A 137 -16.31 -18.43 -20.26
CA LEU A 137 -15.14 -18.90 -19.49
C LEU A 137 -15.57 -19.51 -18.16
N LYS A 138 -14.93 -20.64 -17.81
CA LYS A 138 -15.18 -21.35 -16.55
C LYS A 138 -14.52 -20.63 -15.37
N PRO A 139 -15.01 -20.78 -14.13
CA PRO A 139 -14.47 -20.09 -12.96
C PRO A 139 -12.95 -20.23 -12.71
N ARG A 140 -12.29 -21.29 -13.22
CA ARG A 140 -10.81 -21.42 -13.20
C ARG A 140 -10.13 -20.51 -14.23
N GLU A 141 -10.58 -20.54 -15.48
CA GLU A 141 -10.08 -19.70 -16.57
C GLU A 141 -10.27 -18.20 -16.25
N ILE A 142 -11.39 -17.87 -15.58
CA ILE A 142 -11.64 -16.54 -14.99
C ILE A 142 -10.59 -16.21 -13.91
N GLN A 143 -10.35 -17.13 -12.97
CA GLN A 143 -9.36 -16.93 -11.89
C GLN A 143 -7.95 -16.70 -12.45
N GLU A 144 -7.55 -17.46 -13.47
CA GLU A 144 -6.24 -17.36 -14.12
C GLU A 144 -6.07 -16.00 -14.81
N LYS A 145 -7.08 -15.53 -15.57
CA LYS A 145 -7.06 -14.20 -16.19
C LYS A 145 -6.98 -13.06 -15.17
N LEU A 146 -7.74 -13.12 -14.08
CA LEU A 146 -7.71 -12.10 -13.02
C LEU A 146 -6.34 -12.00 -12.34
N ASN A 147 -5.69 -13.13 -12.05
CA ASN A 147 -4.33 -13.15 -11.52
C ASN A 147 -3.31 -12.62 -12.54
N ALA A 148 -3.47 -12.90 -13.83
CA ALA A 148 -2.55 -12.47 -14.88
C ALA A 148 -2.66 -10.98 -15.22
N GLN A 149 -3.87 -10.42 -15.25
CA GLN A 149 -4.14 -9.08 -15.82
C GLN A 149 -4.37 -7.99 -14.75
N LEU A 150 -4.83 -8.36 -13.55
CA LEU A 150 -5.10 -7.45 -12.44
C LEU A 150 -4.30 -7.80 -11.16
N CYS A 151 -3.56 -8.91 -11.17
CA CYS A 151 -2.91 -9.51 -9.99
C CYS A 151 -3.85 -9.78 -8.79
N GLU A 152 -5.16 -9.83 -9.01
CA GLU A 152 -6.15 -10.02 -7.95
C GLU A 152 -6.37 -11.50 -7.60
N ARG A 153 -5.85 -11.90 -6.43
CA ARG A 153 -5.99 -13.25 -5.86
C ARG A 153 -7.40 -13.50 -5.31
N ILE A 154 -8.38 -13.67 -6.19
CA ILE A 154 -9.74 -14.11 -5.82
C ILE A 154 -9.79 -15.63 -5.68
N SER A 155 -10.58 -16.16 -4.73
CA SER A 155 -10.82 -17.60 -4.60
C SER A 155 -11.93 -18.09 -5.55
N LEU A 156 -11.79 -19.33 -6.06
CA LEU A 156 -12.79 -19.96 -6.93
C LEU A 156 -14.21 -19.91 -6.34
N ARG A 157 -14.37 -20.14 -5.03
CA ARG A 157 -15.68 -20.06 -4.35
C ARG A 157 -16.31 -18.67 -4.47
N HIS A 158 -15.53 -17.59 -4.48
CA HIS A 158 -16.05 -16.24 -4.65
C HIS A 158 -16.45 -15.96 -6.11
N ILE A 159 -15.66 -16.45 -7.08
CA ILE A 159 -15.97 -16.35 -8.52
C ILE A 159 -17.24 -17.13 -8.83
N SER A 160 -17.31 -18.42 -8.45
CA SER A 160 -18.51 -19.24 -8.63
C SER A 160 -19.75 -18.59 -8.01
N ARG A 161 -19.63 -18.02 -6.79
CA ARG A 161 -20.77 -17.32 -6.16
C ARG A 161 -21.24 -16.13 -6.99
N LEU A 162 -20.34 -15.30 -7.54
CA LEU A 162 -20.74 -14.18 -8.40
C LEU A 162 -21.41 -14.67 -9.69
N VAL A 163 -20.86 -15.73 -10.31
CA VAL A 163 -21.39 -16.36 -11.54
C VAL A 163 -22.77 -17.01 -11.35
N HIS A 164 -23.18 -17.32 -10.12
CA HIS A 164 -24.48 -17.93 -9.80
C HIS A 164 -25.36 -16.99 -8.96
N GLN A 165 -25.21 -15.67 -9.13
CA GLN A 165 -26.03 -14.64 -8.43
C GLN A 165 -26.84 -13.74 -9.39
N GLU A 166 -26.95 -14.15 -10.65
CA GLU A 166 -27.90 -13.63 -11.66
C GLU A 166 -29.06 -14.62 -11.84
#